data_AF-A0A4Y2JFF4-F1
#
_entry.id   AF-A0A4Y2JFF4-F1
#
_cell.length_a   1.000
_cell.length_b   1.000
_cell.length_c   1.000
_cell.angle_alpha   90.00
_cell.angle_beta   90.00
_cell.angle_gamma   90.00
#
_symmetry.space_group_name_H-M   'P 1'
#
loop_
_entity.id
_entity.type
_entity.pdbx_description
1 polymer ?
#
loop_
_entity_poly.entity_id
_entity_poly.type
_entity_poly.pdbx_seq_one_letter_code
_entity_poly.pdbx_strand_id
1 'polypeptide(L)'
;MSLADAECPQDVRDSLAAQYFVDAIRDEYTQHATRLMDAKDLKSALSYSMKYEAAKTVFKTSLNSCCWEEDSSTKSECDLLEV
;
A
#
# COMPACT_ATOMS: atom_id res chain seq x y z
N MET A 1 7.90 -59.19 -0.59
CA MET A 1 7.76 -57.80 -1.09
C MET A 1 8.29 -56.92 0.03
N SER A 2 9.58 -56.57 -0.03
CA SER A 2 10.21 -55.75 1.02
C SER A 2 10.51 -54.40 0.41
N LEU A 3 9.86 -53.36 0.92
CA LEU A 3 10.22 -51.96 0.67
C LEU A 3 11.64 -51.79 1.21
N ALA A 4 12.63 -51.80 0.32
CA ALA A 4 13.97 -51.39 0.68
C ALA A 4 13.88 -49.90 0.99
N ASP A 5 14.11 -49.54 2.25
CA ASP A 5 14.31 -48.15 2.67
C ASP A 5 15.48 -47.58 1.86
N ALA A 6 15.16 -46.85 0.80
CA ALA A 6 16.11 -46.04 0.07
C ALA A 6 16.34 -44.76 0.89
N GLU A 7 17.04 -44.92 2.01
CA GLU A 7 17.45 -43.79 2.83
C GLU A 7 18.36 -42.90 1.99
N CYS A 8 17.95 -41.64 1.84
CA CYS A 8 18.63 -40.67 1.01
C CYS A 8 20.01 -40.36 1.63
N PRO A 9 21.10 -40.30 0.85
CA PRO A 9 22.43 -40.01 1.37
C PRO A 9 22.45 -38.68 2.16
N GLN A 10 23.19 -38.65 3.28
CA GLN A 10 23.26 -37.50 4.19
C GLN A 10 23.62 -36.18 3.47
N ASP A 11 24.52 -36.22 2.49
CA ASP A 11 24.91 -35.08 1.66
C ASP A 11 23.73 -34.41 0.92
N VAL A 12 22.75 -35.22 0.48
CA VAL A 12 21.54 -34.72 -0.16
C VAL A 12 20.61 -34.05 0.87
N ARG A 13 20.54 -34.60 2.08
CA ARG A 13 19.77 -34.01 3.19
C ARG A 13 20.37 -32.69 3.64
N ASP A 14 21.70 -32.61 3.73
CA ASP A 14 22.43 -31.42 4.15
C ASP A 14 22.34 -30.32 3.08
N SER A 15 22.46 -30.70 1.80
CA SER A 15 22.26 -29.79 0.67
C SER A 15 20.84 -29.23 0.63
N LEU A 16 19.84 -30.07 0.88
CA LEU A 16 18.44 -29.65 0.95
C LEU A 16 18.18 -28.73 2.14
N ALA A 17 18.76 -29.04 3.31
CA ALA A 17 18.67 -28.17 4.49
C ALA A 17 19.29 -26.79 4.21
N ALA A 18 20.47 -26.76 3.60
CA ALA A 18 21.13 -25.51 3.22
C ALA A 18 20.29 -24.67 2.24
N GLN A 19 19.66 -25.30 1.25
CA GLN A 19 18.73 -24.62 0.33
C GLN A 19 17.53 -24.05 1.07
N TYR A 20 16.94 -24.81 1.99
CA TYR A 20 15.80 -24.34 2.79
C TYR A 20 16.14 -23.11 3.63
N PHE A 21 17.35 -23.05 4.18
CA PHE A 21 17.83 -21.87 4.90
C PHE A 21 17.99 -20.66 3.99
N VAL A 22 18.55 -20.84 2.79
CA VAL A 22 18.71 -19.76 1.81
C VAL A 22 17.33 -19.23 1.37
N ASP A 23 16.39 -20.13 1.10
CA ASP A 23 15.05 -19.75 0.68
C ASP A 23 14.26 -19.06 1.81
N ALA A 24 14.39 -19.52 3.06
CA ALA A 24 13.78 -18.84 4.20
C ALA A 24 14.28 -17.39 4.36
N ILE A 25 15.58 -17.13 4.17
CA ILE A 25 16.15 -15.77 4.23
C ILE A 25 15.60 -14.90 3.08
N ARG A 26 15.48 -15.48 1.87
CA ARG A 26 14.97 -14.76 0.69
C ARG A 26 13.48 -14.41 0.83
N ASP A 27 12.68 -15.32 1.36
CA ASP A 27 11.26 -15.09 1.60
C ASP A 27 11.05 -14.02 2.68
N GLU A 28 11.80 -14.07 3.77
CA GLU A 28 11.75 -13.05 4.83
C GLU A 28 12.14 -11.66 4.28
N TYR A 29 13.22 -11.60 3.48
CA TYR A 29 13.63 -10.37 2.82
C TYR A 29 12.54 -9.80 1.89
N THR A 30 11.88 -10.66 1.12
CA THR A 30 10.78 -10.26 0.22
C THR A 30 9.57 -9.73 1.01
N GLN A 31 9.25 -10.35 2.14
CA GLN A 31 8.19 -9.90 3.04
C GLN A 31 8.52 -8.53 3.66
N HIS A 32 9.76 -8.34 4.11
CA HIS A 32 10.23 -7.07 4.66
C HIS A 32 10.27 -5.95 3.61
N ALA A 33 10.69 -6.26 2.39
CA ALA A 33 10.70 -5.29 1.28
C ALA A 33 9.28 -4.79 0.96
N THR A 34 8.29 -5.69 0.97
CA THR A 34 6.87 -5.33 0.78
C THR A 34 6.37 -4.44 1.91
N ARG A 35 6.62 -4.82 3.18
CA ARG A 35 6.24 -4.00 4.35
C ARG A 35 6.89 -2.61 4.34
N LEU A 36 8.12 -2.51 3.84
CA LEU A 36 8.85 -1.23 3.77
C LEU A 36 8.26 -0.29 2.70
N MET A 37 7.84 -0.82 1.55
CA MET A 37 7.08 -0.06 0.55
C MET A 37 5.79 0.49 1.17
N ASP A 38 5.00 -0.36 1.82
CA ASP A 38 3.74 0.03 2.46
C ASP A 38 3.92 1.16 3.49
N ALA A 39 5.00 1.12 4.28
CA ALA A 39 5.29 2.15 5.29
C ALA A 39 5.64 3.52 4.69
N LYS A 40 6.40 3.56 3.59
CA LYS A 40 6.77 4.81 2.90
C LYS A 40 5.55 5.43 2.21
N ASP A 41 4.72 4.60 1.60
CA ASP A 41 3.52 5.03 0.91
C ASP A 41 2.46 5.51 1.92
N LEU A 42 2.37 4.88 3.09
CA LEU A 42 1.52 5.35 4.20
C LEU A 42 1.89 6.76 4.68
N LYS A 43 3.19 7.06 4.86
CA LYS A 43 3.64 8.40 5.27
C LYS A 43 3.30 9.46 4.21
N SER A 44 3.46 9.10 2.94
CA SER A 44 3.13 9.97 1.81
C SER A 44 1.62 10.20 1.71
N ALA A 45 0.81 9.14 1.85
CA ALA A 45 -0.64 9.19 1.87
C ALA A 45 -1.18 10.07 3.00
N LEU A 46 -0.60 9.97 4.20
CA LEU A 46 -0.97 10.81 5.34
C LEU A 46 -0.63 12.28 5.08
N SER A 47 0.57 12.57 4.55
CA SER A 47 0.97 13.95 4.22
C SER A 47 0.09 14.55 3.13
N TYR A 48 -0.24 13.78 2.09
CA TYR A 48 -1.14 14.20 1.02
C TYR A 48 -2.56 14.45 1.54
N SER A 49 -3.11 13.54 2.35
CA SER A 49 -4.44 13.69 2.94
C SER A 49 -4.56 14.96 3.78
N MET A 50 -3.56 15.25 4.63
CA MET A 50 -3.57 16.48 5.43
C MET A 50 -3.50 17.75 4.56
N LYS A 51 -2.75 17.71 3.45
CA LYS A 51 -2.73 18.82 2.48
C LYS A 51 -4.04 18.96 1.72
N TYR A 52 -4.65 17.85 1.34
CA TYR A 52 -5.94 17.82 0.64
C TYR A 52 -7.05 18.37 1.53
N GLU A 53 -7.15 17.97 2.80
CA GLU A 53 -8.13 18.53 3.73
C GLU A 53 -7.89 20.03 3.98
N ALA A 54 -6.63 20.48 4.09
CA ALA A 54 -6.32 21.91 4.16
C ALA A 54 -6.78 22.66 2.89
N ALA A 55 -6.44 22.15 1.70
CA ALA A 55 -6.86 22.75 0.43
C ALA A 55 -8.38 22.74 0.26
N LYS A 56 -9.06 21.66 0.68
CA LYS A 56 -10.52 21.51 0.65
C LYS A 56 -11.23 22.51 1.56
N THR A 57 -10.68 22.82 2.73
CA THR A 57 -11.24 23.88 3.59
C THR A 57 -11.11 25.25 2.94
N VAL A 58 -9.95 25.58 2.37
CA VAL A 58 -9.72 26.83 1.63
C VAL A 58 -10.63 26.91 0.41
N PHE A 59 -10.75 25.82 -0.35
CA PHE A 59 -11.63 25.71 -1.51
C PHE A 59 -13.10 25.89 -1.14
N LYS A 60 -13.55 25.27 -0.04
CA LYS A 60 -14.92 25.44 0.45
C LYS A 60 -15.18 26.89 0.88
N THR A 61 -14.21 27.55 1.49
CA THR A 61 -14.33 28.98 1.83
C THR A 61 -14.31 29.88 0.59
N SER A 62 -13.50 29.59 -0.42
CA SER A 62 -13.49 30.36 -1.67
C SER A 62 -14.76 30.15 -2.49
N LEU A 63 -15.30 28.93 -2.55
CA LEU A 63 -16.60 28.66 -3.16
C LEU A 63 -17.70 29.39 -2.42
N ASN A 64 -17.73 29.29 -1.09
CA ASN A 64 -18.71 30.02 -0.31
C ASN A 64 -18.58 31.52 -0.57
N SER A 65 -17.37 32.09 -0.52
CA SER A 65 -17.11 33.50 -0.84
C SER A 65 -17.52 33.92 -2.25
N CYS A 66 -17.38 33.03 -3.23
CA CYS A 66 -17.82 33.25 -4.61
C CYS A 66 -19.35 33.17 -4.74
N CYS A 67 -20.01 32.30 -3.97
CA CYS A 67 -21.46 32.13 -3.94
C CYS A 67 -22.20 33.17 -3.07
N TRP A 68 -21.50 34.07 -2.37
CA TRP A 68 -22.10 35.22 -1.67
C TRP A 68 -22.21 36.47 -2.54
N GLU A 69 -21.59 36.48 -3.73
CA GLU A 69 -21.97 37.41 -4.79
C GLU A 69 -23.09 36.72 -5.60
N GLU A 70 -24.25 37.36 -5.66
CA GLU A 70 -25.48 36.89 -6.31
C GLU A 70 -26.38 35.93 -5.50
N ASP A 71 -27.14 36.57 -4.60
CA ASP A 71 -28.53 36.23 -4.29
C ASP A 71 -29.45 36.35 -5.54
N SER A 72 -29.05 35.76 -6.68
CA SER A 72 -29.88 35.73 -7.88
C SER A 72 -29.57 34.53 -8.77
N SER A 73 -30.36 33.48 -8.59
CA SER A 73 -30.74 32.47 -9.59
C SER A 73 -29.64 31.64 -10.27
N THR A 74 -29.87 30.32 -10.22
CA THR A 74 -29.28 29.24 -11.03
C THR A 74 -27.98 28.60 -10.54
N LYS A 75 -28.18 27.55 -9.72
CA LYS A 75 -27.56 26.22 -9.90
C LYS A 75 -26.09 26.24 -10.34
N SER A 76 -25.16 26.39 -9.41
CA SER A 76 -23.76 26.04 -9.64
C SER A 76 -23.52 24.59 -9.20
N GLU A 77 -23.41 23.74 -10.21
CA GLU A 77 -23.08 22.33 -10.17
C GLU A 77 -21.73 22.12 -9.46
N CYS A 78 -21.76 21.63 -8.22
CA CYS A 78 -20.56 21.18 -7.49
C CYS A 78 -20.54 19.66 -7.28
N ASP A 79 -21.45 18.92 -7.93
CA ASP A 79 -21.58 17.46 -7.81
C ASP A 79 -20.91 16.72 -8.99
N LEU A 80 -19.69 17.11 -9.38
CA LEU A 80 -18.96 16.35 -10.39
C LEU A 80 -17.47 16.28 -10.07
N LEU A 81 -17.12 15.60 -8.98
CA LEU A 81 -15.79 15.02 -8.76
C LEU A 81 -15.88 13.96 -7.65
N GLU A 82 -16.70 12.94 -7.89
CA GLU A 82 -16.58 11.63 -7.23
C GLU A 82 -16.33 10.60 -8.33
N VAL A 83 -15.05 10.39 -8.66
CA VAL A 83 -14.50 9.21 -9.35
C VAL A 83 -13.17 8.88 -8.69
#